data_AF-A0A1P8RF40-F1
#
_entry.id   AF-A0A1P8RF40-F1
#
_cell.length_a   1.000
_cell.length_b   1.000
_cell.length_c   1.000
_cell.angle_alpha   90.00
_cell.angle_beta   90.00
_cell.angle_gamma   90.00
#
_symmetry.space_group_name_H-M   'P 1'
#
loop_
_entity.id
_entity.type
_entity.pdbx_description
1 polymer ?
#
loop_
_entity_poly.entity_id
_entity_poly.type
_entity_poly.pdbx_seq_one_letter_code
_entity_poly.pdbx_strand_id
1 'polypeptide(L)'
;MDRAGLSTLGDEAESKYERLQSEKAIAEEVATELSNAGVPTEQLRKDFVSYGVIRTHLKDCLDSDVELSSGEWEREAIEISQDHATTKIEEAIRSLQNKEKLSAGSEITVSVNVELECENCHTRVPADRAIRREYVCDCDD
;
A
#
# COMPACT_ATOMS: atom_id res chain seq x y z
N MET A 1 9.28 -7.29 -14.45
CA MET A 1 8.51 -6.57 -15.49
C MET A 1 9.37 -5.49 -16.14
N ASP A 2 10.19 -4.74 -15.39
CA ASP A 2 11.18 -3.79 -15.96
C ASP A 2 12.11 -4.38 -17.03
N ARG A 3 12.66 -5.58 -16.82
CA ARG A 3 13.49 -6.28 -17.82
C ARG A 3 12.75 -6.59 -19.14
N ALA A 4 11.43 -6.64 -19.10
CA ALA A 4 10.56 -6.87 -20.24
C ALA A 4 10.09 -5.56 -20.90
N GLY A 5 10.61 -4.40 -20.46
CA GLY A 5 10.22 -3.08 -20.98
C GLY A 5 8.86 -2.60 -20.50
N LEU A 6 8.25 -3.29 -19.52
CA LEU A 6 7.05 -2.83 -18.84
C LEU A 6 7.47 -1.89 -17.71
N SER A 7 6.99 -0.64 -17.76
CA SER A 7 7.09 0.27 -16.63
C SER A 7 6.44 -0.39 -15.42
N THR A 8 7.16 -0.46 -14.30
CA THR A 8 6.55 -0.73 -13.00
C THR A 8 6.86 0.42 -12.07
N LEU A 9 6.02 1.45 -12.12
CA LEU A 9 6.04 2.50 -11.12
C LEU A 9 5.13 2.07 -9.96
N GLY A 10 5.67 2.03 -8.74
CA GLY A 10 4.93 1.63 -7.53
C GLY A 10 4.41 0.18 -7.55
N ASP A 11 3.17 -0.03 -7.12
CA ASP A 11 2.53 -1.34 -6.98
C ASP A 11 2.01 -1.91 -8.33
N GLU A 12 2.38 -1.33 -9.48
CA GLU A 12 1.87 -1.74 -10.79
C GLU A 12 2.14 -3.23 -11.10
N ALA A 13 3.28 -3.75 -10.63
CA ALA A 13 3.61 -5.17 -10.74
C ALA A 13 2.66 -6.05 -9.90
N GLU A 14 2.37 -5.63 -8.68
CA GLU A 14 1.46 -6.32 -7.75
C GLU A 14 0.01 -6.26 -8.28
N SER A 15 -0.44 -5.08 -8.72
CA SER A 15 -1.75 -4.87 -9.32
C SER A 15 -1.97 -5.72 -10.58
N LYS A 16 -0.99 -5.77 -11.50
CA LYS A 16 -1.07 -6.65 -12.69
C LYS A 16 -1.10 -8.12 -12.28
N TYR A 17 -0.37 -8.51 -11.23
CA TYR A 17 -0.41 -9.87 -10.71
C TYR A 17 -1.76 -10.21 -10.07
N GLU A 18 -2.33 -9.34 -9.24
CA GLU A 18 -3.66 -9.53 -8.63
C GLU A 18 -4.76 -9.64 -9.70
N ARG A 19 -4.70 -8.78 -10.72
CA ARG A 19 -5.62 -8.84 -11.87
C ARG A 19 -5.44 -10.10 -12.69
N LEU A 20 -4.20 -10.59 -12.81
CA LEU A 20 -3.94 -11.90 -13.42
C LEU A 20 -4.61 -13.03 -12.60
N GLN A 21 -4.70 -12.92 -11.29
CA GLN A 21 -5.38 -13.91 -10.43
C GLN A 21 -6.91 -13.69 -10.29
N SER A 22 -7.46 -12.66 -10.93
CA SER A 22 -8.88 -12.30 -10.83
C SER A 22 -9.78 -13.13 -11.76
N GLU A 23 -11.05 -12.73 -11.91
CA GLU A 23 -12.00 -13.39 -12.79
C GLU A 23 -11.50 -13.56 -14.22
N LYS A 24 -11.96 -14.63 -14.88
CA LYS A 24 -11.37 -15.17 -16.12
C LYS A 24 -11.13 -14.13 -17.22
N ALA A 25 -12.09 -13.22 -17.43
CA ALA A 25 -11.98 -12.18 -18.46
C ALA A 25 -10.87 -11.15 -18.16
N ILE A 26 -10.78 -10.68 -16.91
CA ILE A 26 -9.76 -9.72 -16.46
C ILE A 26 -8.37 -10.38 -16.49
N ALA A 27 -8.32 -11.64 -16.08
CA ALA A 27 -7.11 -12.44 -16.10
C ALA A 27 -6.58 -12.69 -17.53
N GLU A 28 -7.46 -12.98 -18.52
CA GLU A 28 -7.08 -13.17 -19.92
C GLU A 28 -6.57 -11.88 -20.58
N GLU A 29 -7.19 -10.74 -20.27
CA GLU A 29 -6.76 -9.43 -20.77
C GLU A 29 -5.32 -9.12 -20.32
N VAL A 30 -5.07 -9.23 -19.02
CA VAL A 30 -3.75 -8.96 -18.44
C VAL A 30 -2.73 -10.02 -18.86
N ALA A 31 -3.14 -11.28 -19.00
CA ALA A 31 -2.27 -12.32 -19.52
C ALA A 31 -1.81 -12.02 -20.96
N THR A 32 -2.71 -11.50 -21.79
CA THR A 32 -2.42 -11.13 -23.17
C THR A 32 -1.46 -9.95 -23.22
N GLU A 33 -1.70 -8.92 -22.41
CA GLU A 33 -0.84 -7.75 -22.29
C GLU A 33 0.60 -8.13 -21.87
N LEU A 34 0.71 -8.94 -20.80
CA LEU A 34 2.00 -9.41 -20.27
C LEU A 34 2.74 -10.32 -21.27
N SER A 35 2.01 -11.21 -21.95
CA SER A 35 2.59 -12.07 -22.97
C SER A 35 3.11 -11.29 -24.18
N ASN A 36 2.42 -10.22 -24.59
CA ASN A 36 2.86 -9.35 -25.68
C ASN A 36 4.14 -8.59 -25.33
N ALA A 37 4.37 -8.33 -24.05
CA ALA A 37 5.62 -7.78 -23.53
C ALA A 37 6.71 -8.84 -23.28
N GLY A 38 6.45 -10.12 -23.58
CA GLY A 38 7.43 -11.20 -23.41
C GLY A 38 7.52 -11.76 -21.98
N VAL A 39 6.53 -11.49 -21.12
CA VAL A 39 6.46 -12.05 -19.77
C VAL A 39 5.78 -13.42 -19.80
N PRO A 40 6.42 -14.51 -19.30
CA PRO A 40 5.83 -15.85 -19.30
C PRO A 40 4.77 -15.99 -18.19
N THR A 41 3.52 -15.64 -18.50
CA THR A 41 2.41 -15.53 -17.53
C THR A 41 2.06 -16.83 -16.81
N GLU A 42 2.15 -17.96 -17.50
CA GLU A 42 1.90 -19.29 -16.94
C GLU A 42 2.96 -19.68 -15.88
N GLN A 43 4.21 -19.30 -16.10
CA GLN A 43 5.30 -19.49 -15.14
C GLN A 43 5.16 -18.50 -13.97
N LEU A 44 4.80 -17.25 -14.27
CA LEU A 44 4.56 -16.21 -13.27
C LEU A 44 3.50 -16.61 -12.24
N ARG A 45 2.41 -17.27 -12.69
CA ARG A 45 1.36 -17.79 -11.80
C ARG A 45 1.84 -18.91 -10.87
N LYS A 46 2.80 -19.71 -11.31
CA LYS A 46 3.34 -20.85 -10.54
C LYS A 46 4.42 -20.42 -9.55
N ASP A 47 5.21 -19.42 -9.91
CA ASP A 47 6.38 -19.02 -9.12
C ASP A 47 6.05 -18.04 -7.98
N PHE A 48 4.93 -17.32 -8.07
CA PHE A 48 4.58 -16.34 -7.05
C PHE A 48 3.79 -16.95 -5.90
N VAL A 49 4.40 -16.89 -4.73
CA VAL A 49 3.77 -17.14 -3.44
C VAL A 49 3.29 -15.79 -2.91
N SER A 50 2.00 -15.64 -2.61
CA SER A 50 1.47 -14.35 -2.14
C SER A 50 2.12 -13.95 -0.82
N TYR A 51 2.15 -12.65 -0.52
CA TYR A 51 2.61 -12.14 0.78
C TYR A 51 1.89 -12.84 1.93
N GLY A 52 0.59 -13.11 1.80
CA GLY A 52 -0.17 -13.89 2.80
C GLY A 52 0.40 -15.28 3.02
N VAL A 53 0.75 -16.01 1.96
CA VAL A 53 1.35 -17.35 2.08
C VAL A 53 2.76 -17.29 2.65
N ILE A 54 3.59 -16.31 2.25
CA ILE A 54 4.93 -16.11 2.83
C ILE A 54 4.83 -15.76 4.32
N ARG A 55 3.94 -14.83 4.69
CA ARG A 55 3.73 -14.40 6.07
C ARG A 55 3.21 -15.54 6.94
N THR A 56 2.22 -16.31 6.48
CA THR A 56 1.72 -17.51 7.17
C THR A 56 2.81 -18.57 7.30
N HIS A 57 3.62 -18.79 6.26
CA HIS A 57 4.72 -19.75 6.37
C HIS A 57 5.77 -19.30 7.41
N LEU A 58 6.15 -18.03 7.38
CA LEU A 58 7.14 -17.48 8.32
C LEU A 58 6.63 -17.48 9.76
N LYS A 59 5.40 -17.02 10.00
CA LYS A 59 4.83 -16.92 11.35
C LYS A 59 4.28 -18.24 11.87
N ASP A 60 3.50 -18.95 11.07
CA ASP A 60 2.70 -20.08 11.56
C ASP A 60 3.37 -21.44 11.31
N CYS A 61 4.31 -21.55 10.35
CA CYS A 61 5.02 -22.79 10.07
C CYS A 61 6.46 -22.80 10.58
N LEU A 62 7.15 -21.65 10.51
CA LEU A 62 8.55 -21.51 10.92
C LEU A 62 8.72 -20.86 12.29
N ASP A 63 7.62 -20.44 12.93
CA ASP A 63 7.60 -19.76 14.24
C ASP A 63 8.62 -18.61 14.32
N SER A 64 8.85 -17.97 13.17
CA SER A 64 9.85 -16.93 13.00
C SER A 64 9.18 -15.59 13.25
N ASP A 65 9.22 -15.13 14.50
CA ASP A 65 8.96 -13.74 14.79
C ASP A 65 10.17 -12.90 14.42
N VAL A 66 9.91 -11.84 13.66
CA VAL A 66 10.88 -10.75 13.51
C VAL A 66 10.81 -9.98 14.81
N GLU A 67 11.74 -10.25 15.73
CA GLU A 67 12.03 -9.30 16.80
C GLU A 67 12.50 -8.02 16.13
N LEU A 68 11.62 -7.02 16.05
CA LEU A 68 11.97 -5.63 15.71
C LEU A 68 12.72 -5.04 16.92
N SER A 69 13.80 -5.68 17.35
CA SER A 69 14.61 -5.22 18.46
C SER A 69 15.59 -4.15 17.95
N SER A 70 15.49 -2.96 18.55
CA SER A 70 16.39 -1.79 18.43
C SER A 70 16.37 -1.01 17.09
N GLY A 71 15.28 -0.27 16.83
CA GLY A 71 15.20 0.76 15.79
C GLY A 71 13.92 1.59 15.91
N GLU A 72 13.84 2.77 15.27
CA GLU A 72 12.64 3.64 15.18
C GLU A 72 11.53 3.02 14.29
N TRP A 73 11.26 1.72 14.45
CA TRP A 73 10.34 0.98 13.58
C TRP A 73 8.91 1.53 13.68
N GLU A 74 8.52 2.10 14.83
CA GLU A 74 7.20 2.71 15.00
C GLU A 74 7.03 3.92 14.07
N ARG A 75 8.08 4.74 13.93
CA ARG A 75 8.06 5.90 13.02
C ARG A 75 8.03 5.45 11.58
N GLU A 76 8.88 4.49 11.24
CA GLU A 76 8.97 3.92 9.89
C GLU A 76 7.64 3.27 9.47
N ALA A 77 6.98 2.55 10.38
CA ALA A 77 5.67 1.96 10.13
C ALA A 77 4.60 3.03 9.83
N ILE A 78 4.61 4.16 10.54
CA ILE A 78 3.69 5.27 10.29
C ILE A 78 3.98 5.90 8.92
N GLU A 79 5.24 6.19 8.63
CA GLU A 79 5.68 6.80 7.36
C GLU A 79 5.30 5.92 6.16
N ILE A 80 5.67 4.64 6.18
CA ILE A 80 5.32 3.68 5.12
C ILE A 80 3.80 3.59 4.93
N SER A 81 3.03 3.61 6.03
CA SER A 81 1.58 3.58 5.96
C SER A 81 1.00 4.83 5.31
N GLN A 82 1.54 6.01 5.60
CA GLN A 82 1.12 7.28 5.00
C GLN A 82 1.45 7.32 3.50
N ASP A 83 2.63 6.87 3.11
CA ASP A 83 3.05 6.81 1.70
C ASP A 83 2.18 5.84 0.90
N HIS A 84 1.91 4.67 1.46
CA HIS A 84 1.03 3.68 0.83
C HIS A 84 -0.40 4.22 0.69
N ALA A 85 -0.96 4.81 1.76
CA ALA A 85 -2.28 5.41 1.73
C ALA A 85 -2.37 6.56 0.71
N THR A 86 -1.34 7.42 0.66
CA THR A 86 -1.26 8.52 -0.31
C THR A 86 -1.30 7.98 -1.73
N THR A 87 -0.46 6.98 -2.04
CA THR A 87 -0.39 6.35 -3.36
C THR A 87 -1.74 5.77 -3.78
N LYS A 88 -2.40 4.99 -2.90
CA LYS A 88 -3.71 4.39 -3.20
C LYS A 88 -4.81 5.42 -3.38
N ILE A 89 -4.81 6.49 -2.58
CA ILE A 89 -5.77 7.58 -2.71
C ILE A 89 -5.54 8.34 -4.02
N GLU A 90 -4.29 8.63 -4.40
CA GLU A 90 -3.98 9.27 -5.69
C GLU A 90 -4.50 8.44 -6.87
N GLU A 91 -4.29 7.13 -6.87
CA GLU A 91 -4.83 6.23 -7.90
C GLU A 91 -6.37 6.29 -7.96
N ALA A 92 -7.03 6.27 -6.80
CA ALA A 92 -8.48 6.38 -6.72
C ALA A 92 -8.99 7.73 -7.25
N ILE A 93 -8.32 8.84 -6.91
CA ILE A 93 -8.63 10.19 -7.39
C ILE A 93 -8.45 10.27 -8.91
N ARG A 94 -7.34 9.76 -9.45
CA ARG A 94 -7.11 9.68 -10.91
C ARG A 94 -8.22 8.86 -11.60
N SER A 95 -8.63 7.74 -11.00
CA SER A 95 -9.75 6.93 -11.51
C SER A 95 -11.07 7.71 -11.56
N LEU A 96 -11.35 8.52 -10.53
CA LEU A 96 -12.54 9.37 -10.47
C LEU A 96 -12.49 10.50 -11.52
N GLN A 97 -11.33 11.10 -11.74
CA GLN A 97 -11.12 12.10 -12.80
C GLN A 97 -11.34 11.49 -14.19
N ASN A 98 -10.77 10.30 -14.45
CA ASN A 98 -10.94 9.60 -15.73
C ASN A 98 -12.39 9.21 -16.02
N LYS A 99 -13.20 9.00 -14.96
CA LYS A 99 -14.64 8.72 -15.05
C LYS A 99 -15.48 9.99 -15.08
N GLU A 100 -14.85 11.17 -15.12
CA GLU A 100 -15.50 12.49 -15.08
C GLU A 100 -16.39 12.69 -13.85
N LYS A 101 -16.18 11.90 -12.78
CA LYS A 101 -16.93 11.99 -11.52
C LYS A 101 -16.32 12.99 -10.54
N LEU A 102 -15.09 13.44 -10.82
CA LEU A 102 -14.37 14.42 -10.04
C LEU A 102 -13.64 15.35 -11.00
N SER A 103 -13.86 16.65 -10.85
CA SER A 103 -13.21 17.69 -11.65
C SER A 103 -12.59 18.72 -10.72
N ALA A 104 -11.42 19.23 -11.10
CA ALA A 104 -10.71 20.28 -10.40
C ALA A 104 -10.25 21.34 -11.40
N GLY A 105 -10.17 22.60 -10.96
CA GLY A 105 -9.68 23.70 -11.80
C GLY A 105 -8.16 23.67 -12.02
N SER A 106 -7.45 22.82 -11.28
CA SER A 106 -6.00 22.64 -11.33
C SER A 106 -5.63 21.20 -10.96
N GLU A 107 -4.33 20.91 -10.93
CA GLU A 107 -3.80 19.65 -10.40
C GLU A 107 -4.27 19.42 -8.95
N ILE A 108 -4.59 18.17 -8.62
CA ILE A 108 -5.02 17.74 -7.29
C ILE A 108 -3.82 17.12 -6.59
N THR A 109 -3.48 17.64 -5.41
CA THR A 109 -2.47 17.05 -4.53
C THR A 109 -3.17 16.29 -3.40
N VAL A 110 -2.71 15.08 -3.11
CA VAL A 110 -3.19 14.28 -1.99
C VAL A 110 -2.26 14.47 -0.79
N SER A 111 -2.83 14.62 0.40
CA SER A 111 -2.09 14.68 1.66
C SER A 111 -2.79 13.80 2.68
N VAL A 112 -2.05 12.87 3.29
CA VAL A 112 -2.54 11.97 4.32
C VAL A 112 -1.87 12.32 5.65
N ASN A 113 -2.69 12.67 6.64
CA ASN A 113 -2.22 12.98 7.99
C ASN A 113 -2.80 11.98 9.00
N VAL A 114 -1.97 11.55 9.95
CA VAL A 114 -2.38 10.69 11.06
C VAL A 114 -2.58 11.56 12.30
N GLU A 115 -3.77 11.49 12.89
CA GLU A 115 -4.12 12.19 14.12
C GLU A 115 -4.40 11.20 15.25
N LEU A 116 -3.96 11.55 16.45
CA LEU A 116 -4.28 10.85 17.68
C LEU A 116 -5.34 11.66 18.44
N GLU A 117 -6.41 10.99 18.88
CA GLU A 117 -7.44 11.59 19.72
C GLU A 117 -7.36 10.97 21.13
N CYS A 118 -7.32 11.82 22.15
CA CYS A 118 -7.56 11.39 23.53
C CYS A 118 -9.06 11.19 23.74
N GLU A 119 -9.48 9.99 24.16
CA GLU A 119 -10.91 9.70 24.37
C GLU A 119 -11.52 10.45 25.56
N ASN A 120 -10.70 10.86 26.55
CA ASN A 120 -11.19 11.55 27.74
C ASN A 120 -11.49 13.02 27.47
N CYS A 121 -10.53 13.74 26.88
CA CYS A 121 -10.64 15.18 26.65
C CYS A 121 -10.90 15.57 25.19
N HIS A 122 -11.01 14.59 24.28
CA HIS A 122 -11.19 14.76 22.83
C HIS A 122 -10.13 15.64 22.16
N THR A 123 -8.96 15.80 22.79
CA THR A 123 -7.84 16.53 22.18
C THR A 123 -7.31 15.72 21.01
N ARG A 124 -7.24 16.36 19.84
CA ARG A 124 -6.65 15.82 18.61
C ARG A 124 -5.30 16.45 18.34
N VAL A 125 -4.29 15.63 18.10
CA VAL A 125 -2.94 16.09 17.73
C VAL A 125 -2.36 15.22 16.61
N PRO A 126 -1.60 15.82 15.68
CA PRO A 126 -0.83 15.03 14.71
C PRO A 126 0.10 14.04 15.41
N ALA A 127 0.18 12.81 14.88
CA ALA A 127 1.00 11.75 15.46
C ALA A 127 2.48 12.16 15.57
N ASP A 128 3.02 12.82 14.55
CA ASP A 128 4.40 13.34 14.54
C ASP A 128 4.66 14.32 15.71
N ARG A 129 3.66 15.15 16.03
CA ARG A 129 3.75 16.12 17.12
C ARG A 129 3.70 15.42 18.47
N ALA A 130 2.78 14.47 18.63
CA ALA A 130 2.63 13.71 19.87
C ALA A 130 3.89 12.89 20.17
N ILE A 131 4.40 12.14 19.19
CA ILE A 131 5.61 11.33 19.32
C ILE A 131 6.82 12.21 19.67
N ARG A 132 6.96 13.38 19.03
CA ARG A 132 8.06 14.31 19.32
C ARG A 132 8.01 14.91 20.72
N ARG A 133 6.82 15.06 21.29
CA ARG A 133 6.60 15.62 22.63
C ARG A 133 6.48 14.56 23.71
N GLU A 134 6.34 13.29 23.32
CA GLU A 134 6.14 12.13 24.19
C GLU A 134 4.80 12.13 24.97
N TYR A 135 3.82 12.93 24.53
CA TYR A 135 2.46 12.91 25.08
C TYR A 135 1.41 13.44 24.06
N VAL A 136 0.15 13.06 24.25
CA VAL A 136 -0.99 13.48 23.41
C VAL A 136 -1.68 14.72 24.01
N CYS A 137 -1.94 14.70 25.32
CA CYS A 137 -2.59 15.77 26.07
C CYS A 137 -2.21 15.68 27.57
N ASP A 138 -2.41 16.77 28.30
CA ASP A 138 -2.15 16.87 29.75
C ASP A 138 -3.47 16.91 30.56
N CYS A 139 -4.53 16.23 30.10
CA CYS A 139 -5.73 16.13 30.92
C CYS A 139 -5.48 15.18 32.09
N ASP A 140 -5.67 15.67 33.31
CA ASP A 140 -5.82 14.81 34.48
C ASP A 140 -7.09 13.96 34.31
N ASP A 141 -7.02 12.66 34.60
CA ASP A 141 -8.16 11.72 34.56
C ASP A 141 -9.38 12.23 35.37
#